data_AF-A0A7Z9ZIZ5-F1
#
_entry.id   AF-A0A7Z9ZIZ5-F1
#
_cell.length_a   1.000
_cell.length_b   1.000
_cell.length_c   1.000
_cell.angle_alpha   90.00
_cell.angle_beta   90.00
_cell.angle_gamma   90.00
#
_symmetry.space_group_name_H-M   'P 1'
#
loop_
_entity.id
_entity.type
_entity.pdbx_description
1 polymer ?
#
loop_
_entity_poly.entity_id
_entity_poly.type
_entity_poly.pdbx_seq_one_letter_code
_entity_poly.pdbx_strand_id
1 'polypeptide(L)'
;LIALAALAQRGQAFSAQHHYDAPETNPVPERVPTGGENGHRLHFAYSFGAQGAMVAVNEETGEVRVLKIVAAHDVGRAISMPNCINQIQGGVVMGLGYALSEEFRVEGGYIQTPRLGDLGLLRLNRLPEIEAIVVENPHPRGPYGAKGMGELALSPTAPAVINAIHDAIGVWIHELPATPERVLAALKRQAERHPSRKER
;
A
#
# COMPACT_ATOMS: atom_id res chain seq x y z
N LEU A 1 22.87 1.46 28.14
CA LEU A 1 22.77 2.27 26.90
C LEU A 1 22.54 3.73 27.30
N ILE A 2 23.34 4.67 26.78
CA ILE A 2 23.13 6.11 26.99
C ILE A 2 22.08 6.58 25.98
N ALA A 3 21.04 7.29 26.41
CA ALA A 3 20.03 7.84 25.51
C ALA A 3 20.62 8.99 24.66
N LEU A 4 20.24 9.07 23.39
CA LEU A 4 20.65 10.15 22.47
C LEU A 4 20.34 11.55 23.05
N ALA A 5 19.21 11.71 23.74
CA ALA A 5 18.86 12.95 24.43
C ALA A 5 19.87 13.36 25.52
N ALA A 6 20.41 12.38 26.27
CA ALA A 6 21.42 12.62 27.30
C ALA A 6 22.81 12.93 26.71
N LEU A 7 23.10 12.44 25.50
CA LEU A 7 24.30 12.80 24.73
C LEU A 7 24.19 14.23 24.16
N ALA A 8 23.02 14.60 23.62
CA ALA A 8 22.78 15.94 23.06
C ALA A 8 22.95 17.06 24.10
N GLN A 9 22.58 16.82 25.36
CA GLN A 9 22.74 17.79 26.46
C GLN A 9 24.20 18.10 26.82
N ARG A 10 25.17 17.29 26.36
CA ARG A 10 26.59 17.49 26.69
C ARG A 10 27.28 18.56 25.85
N GLY A 11 26.59 19.15 24.86
CA GLY A 11 27.12 20.25 24.04
C GLY A 11 28.29 19.88 23.12
N GLN A 12 28.70 18.61 23.09
CA GLN A 12 29.75 18.09 22.21
C GLN A 12 29.11 17.42 21.00
N ALA A 13 29.56 17.77 19.80
CA ALA A 13 29.17 17.07 18.59
C ALA A 13 29.75 15.64 18.65
N PHE A 14 28.87 14.64 18.60
CA PHE A 14 29.25 13.23 18.56
C PHE A 14 28.79 12.63 17.23
N SER A 15 29.67 11.87 16.58
CA SER A 15 29.38 11.08 15.40
C SER A 15 29.78 9.64 15.66
N ALA A 16 28.90 8.71 15.29
CA ALA A 16 29.20 7.29 15.28
C ALA A 16 28.64 6.69 14.00
N GLN A 17 29.44 5.83 13.36
CA GLN A 17 29.06 5.07 12.19
C GLN A 17 29.16 3.59 12.52
N HIS A 18 28.15 2.83 12.13
CA HIS A 18 28.17 1.37 12.21
C HIS A 18 27.73 0.81 10.86
N HIS A 19 28.36 -0.29 10.48
CA HIS A 19 28.02 -1.02 9.25
C HIS A 19 27.32 -2.32 9.65
N TYR A 20 26.23 -2.64 8.96
CA TYR A 20 25.47 -3.87 9.18
C TYR A 20 25.38 -4.61 7.85
N ASP A 21 25.86 -5.85 7.85
CA ASP A 21 25.71 -6.77 6.74
C ASP A 21 24.54 -7.71 7.01
N ALA A 22 23.54 -7.68 6.13
CA ALA A 22 22.45 -8.63 6.20
C ALA A 22 22.99 -10.04 5.96
N PRO A 23 22.53 -11.07 6.70
CA PRO A 23 22.96 -12.43 6.45
C PRO A 23 22.61 -12.88 5.03
N GLU A 24 23.31 -13.89 4.53
CA GLU A 24 23.16 -14.38 3.16
C GLU A 24 21.76 -14.94 2.88
N THR A 25 21.20 -14.59 1.71
CA THR A 25 19.94 -15.12 1.18
C THR A 25 20.21 -16.04 0.00
N ASN A 26 19.33 -17.00 -0.22
CA ASN A 26 19.48 -17.99 -1.27
C ASN A 26 18.70 -17.56 -2.54
N PRO A 27 19.21 -17.88 -3.75
CA PRO A 27 18.49 -17.61 -5.00
C PRO A 27 17.16 -18.36 -5.04
N VAL A 28 16.18 -17.88 -5.81
CA VAL A 28 14.90 -18.59 -5.97
C VAL A 28 15.17 -20.01 -6.49
N PRO A 29 14.78 -21.08 -5.77
CA PRO A 29 15.01 -22.44 -6.23
C PRO A 29 14.09 -22.73 -7.42
N GLU A 30 14.52 -23.63 -8.30
CA GLU A 30 13.74 -24.09 -9.46
C GLU A 30 12.36 -24.66 -9.05
N ARG A 31 12.27 -25.15 -7.81
CA ARG A 31 11.03 -25.58 -7.18
C ARG A 31 11.01 -25.11 -5.73
N VAL A 32 9.98 -24.36 -5.33
CA VAL A 32 9.74 -24.03 -3.92
C VAL A 32 8.96 -25.20 -3.31
N PRO A 33 9.56 -26.03 -2.43
CA PRO A 33 8.81 -27.11 -1.80
C PRO A 33 7.71 -26.49 -0.93
N THR A 34 6.47 -26.91 -1.15
CA THR A 34 5.32 -26.45 -0.38
C THR A 34 5.34 -27.18 0.96
N GLY A 35 5.71 -26.48 2.03
CA GLY A 35 5.76 -27.01 3.40
C GLY A 35 7.14 -27.52 3.83
N GLY A 36 7.46 -27.29 5.11
CA GLY A 36 8.71 -27.66 5.78
C GLY A 36 9.61 -26.46 6.13
N GLU A 37 10.31 -26.54 7.27
CA GLU A 37 11.44 -25.66 7.60
C GLU A 37 12.61 -25.97 6.66
N ASN A 38 12.46 -25.61 5.40
CA ASN A 38 13.58 -25.64 4.49
C ASN A 38 14.43 -24.43 4.89
N GLY A 39 15.63 -24.66 5.44
CA GLY A 39 16.62 -23.62 5.78
C GLY A 39 17.03 -22.71 4.60
N HIS A 40 16.37 -22.86 3.45
CA HIS A 40 16.44 -22.08 2.25
C HIS A 40 15.77 -20.70 2.44
N ARG A 41 16.56 -19.75 2.94
CA ARG A 41 16.09 -18.40 3.22
C ARG A 41 16.09 -17.52 1.97
N LEU A 42 14.91 -17.32 1.36
CA LEU A 42 14.72 -16.44 0.19
C LEU A 42 14.83 -14.96 0.54
N HIS A 43 14.19 -14.55 1.63
CA HIS A 43 14.20 -13.17 2.10
C HIS A 43 14.89 -13.06 3.45
N PHE A 44 15.60 -11.96 3.67
CA PHE A 44 16.23 -11.67 4.95
C PHE A 44 15.21 -11.60 6.09
N ALA A 45 14.09 -10.91 5.85
CA ALA A 45 12.98 -10.74 6.77
C ALA A 45 11.67 -10.66 5.97
N TYR A 46 10.57 -11.03 6.62
CA TYR A 46 9.22 -10.83 6.12
C TYR A 46 8.52 -9.75 6.95
N SER A 47 7.93 -8.79 6.26
CA SER A 47 7.08 -7.75 6.85
C SER A 47 5.65 -7.99 6.41
N PHE A 48 4.70 -7.68 7.27
CA PHE A 48 3.27 -7.89 7.04
C PHE A 48 2.51 -6.58 7.13
N GLY A 49 1.53 -6.41 6.25
CA GLY A 49 0.66 -5.24 6.22
C GLY A 49 -0.79 -5.65 6.11
N ALA A 50 -1.67 -4.89 6.74
CA ALA A 50 -3.12 -5.00 6.61
C ALA A 50 -3.71 -3.61 6.45
N GLN A 51 -4.62 -3.46 5.48
CA GLN A 51 -5.35 -2.21 5.28
C GLN A 51 -6.85 -2.47 5.18
N GLY A 52 -7.63 -1.56 5.74
CA GLY A 52 -9.08 -1.48 5.57
C GLY A 52 -9.45 -0.15 4.93
N ALA A 53 -10.39 -0.18 3.99
CA ALA A 53 -10.87 1.01 3.29
C ALA A 53 -12.37 1.21 3.52
N MET A 54 -12.75 2.46 3.75
CA MET A 54 -14.13 2.90 3.78
C MET A 54 -14.37 3.80 2.56
N VAL A 55 -15.36 3.46 1.74
CA VAL A 55 -15.66 4.15 0.48
C VAL A 55 -17.12 4.55 0.40
N ALA A 56 -17.40 5.62 -0.34
CA ALA A 56 -18.72 5.95 -0.84
C ALA A 56 -18.69 5.85 -2.37
N VAL A 57 -19.68 5.18 -2.95
CA VAL A 57 -19.80 5.00 -4.40
C VAL A 57 -21.11 5.63 -4.86
N ASN A 58 -21.02 6.50 -5.87
CA ASN A 58 -22.21 7.00 -6.56
C ASN A 58 -22.55 6.04 -7.71
N GLU A 59 -23.65 5.32 -7.61
CA GLU A 59 -24.05 4.33 -8.62
C GLU A 59 -24.52 4.96 -9.95
N GLU A 60 -24.95 6.22 -9.94
CA GLU A 60 -25.38 6.94 -11.14
C GLU A 60 -24.18 7.47 -11.95
N THR A 61 -23.12 7.91 -11.27
CA THR A 61 -21.93 8.50 -11.92
C THR A 61 -20.74 7.55 -11.98
N GLY A 62 -20.70 6.52 -11.14
CA GLY A 62 -19.55 5.66 -10.91
C GLY A 62 -18.44 6.29 -10.06
N GLU A 63 -18.60 7.53 -9.57
CA GLU A 63 -17.58 8.18 -8.76
C GLU A 63 -17.37 7.44 -7.44
N VAL A 64 -16.11 7.07 -7.16
CA VAL A 64 -15.69 6.46 -5.91
C VAL A 64 -14.96 7.51 -5.08
N ARG A 65 -15.43 7.74 -3.85
CA ARG A 65 -14.75 8.55 -2.85
C ARG A 65 -14.28 7.67 -1.71
N VAL A 66 -12.97 7.63 -1.48
CA VAL A 66 -12.42 7.03 -0.26
C VAL A 66 -12.64 8.01 0.89
N LEU A 67 -13.22 7.52 1.98
CA LEU A 67 -13.50 8.30 3.18
C LEU A 67 -12.38 8.14 4.21
N LYS A 68 -11.93 6.90 4.41
CA LYS A 68 -10.88 6.56 5.37
C LYS A 68 -10.09 5.32 4.93
N ILE A 69 -8.79 5.32 5.22
CA ILE A 69 -7.93 4.15 5.17
C ILE A 69 -7.35 3.92 6.57
N VAL A 70 -7.46 2.71 7.08
CA VAL A 70 -6.74 2.24 8.28
C VAL A 70 -5.63 1.31 7.82
N ALA A 71 -4.40 1.59 8.21
CA ALA A 71 -3.22 0.98 7.64
C ALA A 71 -2.23 0.50 8.71
N ALA A 72 -2.23 -0.81 9.00
CA ALA A 72 -1.38 -1.43 10.00
C ALA A 72 -0.21 -2.19 9.36
N HIS A 73 1.03 -1.87 9.76
CA HIS A 73 2.23 -2.41 9.13
C HIS A 73 3.31 -2.82 10.14
N ASP A 74 3.81 -4.06 10.00
CA ASP A 74 4.94 -4.61 10.77
C ASP A 74 6.27 -4.04 10.25
N VAL A 75 6.84 -3.10 11.02
CA VAL A 75 8.12 -2.44 10.72
C VAL A 75 9.33 -3.14 11.36
N GLY A 76 9.11 -4.25 12.06
CA GLY A 76 10.10 -4.79 12.99
C GLY A 76 10.26 -3.88 14.21
N ARG A 77 11.27 -3.01 14.16
CA ARG A 77 11.52 -1.96 15.15
C ARG A 77 11.51 -0.61 14.45
N ALA A 78 10.70 0.31 14.92
CA ALA A 78 10.67 1.67 14.40
C ALA A 78 11.95 2.42 14.83
N ILE A 79 12.89 2.58 13.89
CA ILE A 79 14.08 3.43 14.11
C ILE A 79 13.67 4.90 14.28
N SER A 80 12.69 5.33 13.48
CA SER A 80 12.07 6.65 13.57
C SER A 80 10.56 6.49 13.40
N MET A 81 9.83 6.61 14.51
CA MET A 81 8.37 6.51 14.51
C MET A 81 7.70 7.51 13.54
N PRO A 82 8.07 8.80 13.51
CA PRO A 82 7.49 9.75 12.55
C PRO A 82 7.75 9.36 11.09
N ASN A 83 8.93 8.84 10.76
CA ASN A 83 9.25 8.43 9.39
C ASN A 83 8.44 7.19 8.99
N CYS A 84 8.23 6.24 9.90
CA CYS A 84 7.36 5.09 9.66
C CYS A 84 5.93 5.53 9.34
N ILE A 85 5.36 6.46 10.14
CA ILE A 85 4.02 7.03 9.91
C ILE A 85 3.95 7.71 8.54
N ASN A 86 4.92 8.58 8.22
CA ASN A 86 4.97 9.29 6.95
C ASN A 86 5.10 8.33 5.74
N GLN A 87 5.89 7.26 5.87
CA GLN A 87 6.02 6.23 4.84
C GLN A 87 4.71 5.47 4.63
N ILE A 88 4.00 5.12 5.70
CA ILE A 88 2.70 4.47 5.59
C ILE A 88 1.70 5.40 4.88
N GLN A 89 1.63 6.66 5.29
CA GLN A 89 0.75 7.64 4.65
C GLN A 89 1.09 7.87 3.17
N GLY A 90 2.38 8.04 2.85
CA GLY A 90 2.84 8.20 1.47
C GLY A 90 2.55 6.98 0.59
N GLY A 91 2.77 5.77 1.11
CA GLY A 91 2.46 4.52 0.42
C GLY A 91 0.96 4.36 0.15
N VAL A 92 0.12 4.71 1.13
CA VAL A 92 -1.34 4.74 0.94
C VAL A 92 -1.73 5.75 -0.15
N VAL A 93 -1.18 6.97 -0.15
CA VAL A 93 -1.49 7.96 -1.20
C VAL A 93 -1.11 7.46 -2.59
N MET A 94 0.08 6.87 -2.75
CA MET A 94 0.50 6.27 -4.02
C MET A 94 -0.40 5.10 -4.43
N GLY A 95 -0.81 4.27 -3.47
CA GLY A 95 -1.71 3.14 -3.71
C GLY A 95 -3.13 3.56 -4.09
N LEU A 96 -3.62 4.67 -3.52
CA LEU A 96 -4.90 5.27 -3.91
C LEU A 96 -4.85 5.79 -5.34
N GLY A 97 -3.73 6.39 -5.75
CA GLY A 97 -3.48 6.78 -7.13
C GLY A 97 -3.63 5.59 -8.06
N TYR A 98 -2.85 4.53 -7.82
CA TYR A 98 -2.93 3.27 -8.59
C TYR A 98 -4.34 2.66 -8.61
N ALA A 99 -5.07 2.74 -7.49
CA ALA A 99 -6.40 2.16 -7.38
C ALA A 99 -7.48 2.92 -8.16
N LEU A 100 -7.41 4.26 -8.24
CA LEU A 100 -8.56 5.09 -8.62
C LEU A 100 -8.31 6.05 -9.77
N SER A 101 -7.07 6.44 -10.05
CA SER A 101 -6.84 7.56 -10.97
C SER A 101 -5.59 7.48 -11.84
N GLU A 102 -4.52 6.84 -11.37
CA GLU A 102 -3.23 6.83 -12.07
C GLU A 102 -3.24 5.85 -13.24
N GLU A 103 -3.08 6.38 -14.46
CA GLU A 103 -3.04 5.56 -15.67
C GLU A 103 -1.98 6.04 -16.66
N PHE A 104 -1.00 5.18 -16.95
CA PHE A 104 0.00 5.42 -17.99
C PHE A 104 -0.44 4.76 -19.29
N ARG A 105 -0.98 5.56 -20.22
CA ARG A 105 -1.57 5.03 -21.47
C ARG A 105 -0.56 5.04 -22.62
N VAL A 106 -0.52 3.93 -23.36
CA VAL A 106 0.30 3.76 -24.56
C VAL A 106 -0.58 3.23 -25.69
N GLU A 107 -0.60 3.93 -26.83
CA GLU A 107 -1.35 3.54 -28.02
C GLU A 107 -0.45 3.62 -29.25
N GLY A 108 -0.40 2.55 -30.04
CA GLY A 108 0.47 2.48 -31.22
C GLY A 108 1.97 2.67 -30.93
N GLY A 109 2.42 2.38 -29.70
CA GLY A 109 3.79 2.63 -29.24
C GLY A 109 4.05 4.06 -28.76
N TYR A 110 3.05 4.94 -28.77
CA TYR A 110 3.16 6.33 -28.33
C TYR A 110 2.48 6.55 -26.98
N ILE A 111 3.16 7.27 -26.09
CA ILE A 111 2.65 7.66 -24.77
C ILE A 111 1.52 8.67 -24.97
N GLN A 112 0.34 8.37 -24.44
CA GLN A 112 -0.85 9.23 -24.50
C GLN A 112 -0.98 10.14 -23.26
N THR A 113 -0.25 9.85 -22.19
CA THR A 113 -0.18 10.65 -20.96
C THR A 113 1.23 11.22 -20.73
N PRO A 114 1.74 12.11 -21.61
CA PRO A 114 3.13 12.55 -21.58
C PRO A 114 3.45 13.55 -20.45
N ARG A 115 2.44 14.13 -19.80
CA ARG A 115 2.61 15.12 -18.73
C ARG A 115 2.11 14.54 -17.40
N LEU A 116 2.70 14.99 -16.29
CA LEU A 116 2.25 14.59 -14.94
C LEU A 116 0.77 14.91 -14.68
N GLY A 117 0.26 16.00 -15.26
CA GLY A 117 -1.16 16.37 -15.14
C GLY A 117 -2.11 15.41 -15.86
N ASP A 118 -1.61 14.64 -16.83
CA ASP A 118 -2.41 13.68 -17.61
C ASP A 118 -2.47 12.32 -16.93
N LEU A 119 -1.53 12.02 -16.01
CA LEU A 119 -1.47 10.74 -15.30
C LEU A 119 -2.60 10.53 -14.32
N GLY A 120 -3.30 11.58 -13.86
CA GLY A 120 -4.34 11.45 -12.84
C GLY A 120 -3.81 11.38 -11.41
N LEU A 121 -2.66 12.02 -11.12
CA LEU A 121 -2.13 12.11 -9.75
C LEU A 121 -3.16 12.70 -8.78
N LEU A 122 -3.28 12.11 -7.59
CA LEU A 122 -4.19 12.58 -6.56
C LEU A 122 -3.80 13.97 -6.05
N ARG A 123 -4.83 14.80 -5.85
CA ARG A 123 -4.68 16.14 -5.26
C ARG A 123 -4.95 16.09 -3.76
N LEU A 124 -4.32 17.00 -3.02
CA LEU A 124 -4.44 17.08 -1.55
C LEU A 124 -5.90 17.15 -1.06
N ASN A 125 -6.79 17.84 -1.79
CA ASN A 125 -8.20 17.98 -1.42
C ASN A 125 -9.04 16.72 -1.67
N ARG A 126 -8.47 15.68 -2.29
CA ARG A 126 -9.10 14.38 -2.53
C ARG A 126 -8.53 13.27 -1.64
N LEU A 127 -7.59 13.61 -0.74
CA LEU A 127 -7.04 12.63 0.19
C LEU A 127 -8.05 12.27 1.29
N PRO A 128 -8.19 10.98 1.63
CA PRO A 128 -9.02 10.53 2.74
C PRO A 128 -8.31 10.77 4.08
N GLU A 129 -9.02 10.50 5.18
CA GLU A 129 -8.37 10.27 6.46
C GLU A 129 -7.49 9.01 6.38
N ILE A 130 -6.22 9.10 6.77
CA ILE A 130 -5.28 7.96 6.78
C ILE A 130 -4.80 7.73 8.20
N GLU A 131 -5.28 6.63 8.80
CA GLU A 131 -4.87 6.17 10.11
C GLU A 131 -3.71 5.16 9.96
N ALA A 132 -2.50 5.62 10.24
CA ALA A 132 -1.30 4.80 10.19
C ALA A 132 -1.01 4.14 11.55
N ILE A 133 -1.00 2.81 11.57
CA ILE A 133 -0.72 1.99 12.74
C ILE A 133 0.62 1.29 12.54
N VAL A 134 1.59 1.62 13.39
CA VAL A 134 2.92 0.99 13.39
C VAL A 134 2.89 -0.22 14.31
N VAL A 135 3.15 -1.40 13.75
CA VAL A 135 3.26 -2.66 14.49
C VAL A 135 4.74 -3.00 14.66
N GLU A 136 5.19 -3.16 15.90
CA GLU A 136 6.56 -3.58 16.19
C GLU A 136 6.62 -5.09 16.46
N ASN A 137 7.30 -5.82 15.58
CA ASN A 137 7.63 -7.23 15.74
C ASN A 137 9.11 -7.45 15.38
N PRO A 138 10.05 -7.14 16.30
CA PRO A 138 11.48 -7.04 16.01
C PRO A 138 12.05 -8.30 15.37
N HIS A 139 12.80 -8.13 14.27
CA HIS A 139 13.49 -9.24 13.64
C HIS A 139 14.79 -9.57 14.40
N PRO A 140 15.04 -10.84 14.80
CA PRO A 140 16.18 -11.18 15.66
C PRO A 140 17.55 -10.86 15.08
N ARG A 141 17.64 -10.77 13.75
CA ARG A 141 18.87 -10.40 13.03
C ARG A 141 18.84 -9.01 12.43
N GLY A 142 17.75 -8.27 12.56
CA GLY A 142 17.62 -6.90 12.03
C GLY A 142 18.48 -5.91 12.80
N PRO A 143 18.99 -4.84 12.16
CA PRO A 143 19.69 -3.77 12.87
C PRO A 143 18.73 -3.17 13.89
N TYR A 144 19.04 -3.33 15.18
CA TYR A 144 18.15 -2.99 16.29
C TYR A 144 16.75 -3.64 16.24
N GLY A 145 16.57 -4.71 15.46
CA GLY A 145 15.29 -5.36 15.22
C GLY A 145 14.47 -4.84 14.03
N ALA A 146 14.99 -3.87 13.27
CA ALA A 146 14.27 -3.27 12.15
C ALA A 146 14.07 -4.22 10.96
N LYS A 147 12.97 -4.00 10.21
CA LYS A 147 12.67 -4.62 8.92
C LYS A 147 12.44 -3.54 7.85
N GLY A 148 12.48 -3.93 6.58
CA GLY A 148 12.12 -3.04 5.48
C GLY A 148 10.63 -2.71 5.46
N MET A 149 10.29 -1.45 5.13
CA MET A 149 8.91 -0.94 5.11
C MET A 149 8.57 -0.11 3.86
N GLY A 150 9.56 0.37 3.09
CA GLY A 150 9.33 1.39 2.04
C GLY A 150 8.26 1.02 1.00
N GLU A 151 8.17 -0.25 0.63
CA GLU A 151 7.21 -0.72 -0.39
C GLU A 151 5.92 -1.31 0.23
N LEU A 152 5.95 -1.66 1.52
CA LEU A 152 4.90 -2.48 2.13
C LEU A 152 3.56 -1.75 2.21
N ALA A 153 3.59 -0.43 2.44
CA ALA A 153 2.37 0.37 2.58
C ALA A 153 1.65 0.63 1.26
N LEU A 154 2.31 0.45 0.12
CA LEU A 154 1.70 0.63 -1.19
C LEU A 154 0.78 -0.54 -1.53
N SER A 155 1.31 -1.77 -1.46
CA SER A 155 0.71 -2.98 -2.04
C SER A 155 -0.72 -3.30 -1.59
N PRO A 156 -1.10 -3.17 -0.29
CA PRO A 156 -2.44 -3.55 0.16
C PRO A 156 -3.51 -2.49 -0.12
N THR A 157 -3.15 -1.29 -0.57
CA THR A 157 -4.10 -0.17 -0.74
C THR A 157 -5.13 -0.44 -1.82
N ALA A 158 -4.69 -0.76 -3.04
CA ALA A 158 -5.60 -1.03 -4.14
C ALA A 158 -6.57 -2.19 -3.88
N PRO A 159 -6.14 -3.39 -3.42
CA PRO A 159 -7.09 -4.45 -3.11
C PRO A 159 -8.04 -4.08 -1.97
N ALA A 160 -7.61 -3.32 -0.96
CA ALA A 160 -8.51 -2.84 0.09
C ALA A 160 -9.62 -1.93 -0.48
N VAL A 161 -9.29 -1.01 -1.37
CA VAL A 161 -10.26 -0.14 -2.04
C VAL A 161 -11.22 -0.94 -2.93
N ILE A 162 -10.71 -1.86 -3.75
CA ILE A 162 -11.56 -2.68 -4.64
C ILE A 162 -12.50 -3.59 -3.86
N ASN A 163 -12.03 -4.18 -2.76
CA ASN A 163 -12.88 -4.96 -1.86
C ASN A 163 -13.98 -4.10 -1.25
N ALA A 164 -13.67 -2.86 -0.84
CA ALA A 164 -14.66 -1.94 -0.30
C ALA A 164 -15.68 -1.46 -1.35
N ILE A 165 -15.27 -1.26 -2.61
CA ILE A 165 -16.22 -0.98 -3.71
C ILE A 165 -17.15 -2.18 -3.91
N HIS A 166 -16.61 -3.39 -3.95
CA HIS A 166 -17.42 -4.60 -4.07
C HIS A 166 -18.40 -4.75 -2.88
N ASP A 167 -17.96 -4.48 -1.66
CA ASP A 167 -18.83 -4.48 -0.48
C ASP A 167 -19.97 -3.45 -0.62
N ALA A 168 -19.66 -2.24 -1.12
CA ALA A 168 -20.62 -1.15 -1.25
C ALA A 168 -21.69 -1.39 -2.32
N ILE A 169 -21.31 -1.88 -3.51
CA ILE A 169 -22.22 -1.94 -4.69
C ILE A 169 -22.36 -3.35 -5.29
N GLY A 170 -21.64 -4.35 -4.75
CA GLY A 170 -21.79 -5.76 -5.13
C GLY A 170 -21.19 -6.14 -6.49
N VAL A 171 -20.29 -5.33 -7.05
CA VAL A 171 -19.60 -5.62 -8.32
C VAL A 171 -18.09 -5.66 -8.14
N TRP A 172 -17.44 -6.50 -8.95
CA TRP A 172 -15.99 -6.57 -9.00
C TRP A 172 -15.44 -5.66 -10.10
N ILE A 173 -14.39 -4.91 -9.75
CA ILE A 173 -13.56 -4.18 -10.70
C ILE A 173 -12.28 -4.99 -10.91
N HIS A 174 -12.06 -5.45 -12.14
CA HIS A 174 -10.93 -6.31 -12.49
C HIS A 174 -9.82 -5.58 -13.28
N GLU A 175 -10.04 -4.30 -13.58
CA GLU A 175 -9.13 -3.47 -14.34
C GLU A 175 -8.95 -2.16 -13.59
N LEU A 176 -7.70 -1.85 -13.25
CA LEU A 176 -7.32 -0.62 -12.55
C LEU A 176 -6.78 0.42 -13.54
N PRO A 177 -6.93 1.72 -13.22
CA PRO A 177 -7.67 2.26 -12.07
C PRO A 177 -9.19 2.07 -12.17
N ALA A 178 -9.88 2.04 -11.02
CA ALA A 178 -11.34 1.96 -10.93
C ALA A 178 -11.99 3.31 -11.25
N THR A 179 -11.87 3.74 -12.51
CA THR A 179 -12.46 4.99 -12.99
C THR A 179 -13.99 4.94 -12.96
N PRO A 180 -14.68 6.09 -12.96
CA PRO A 180 -16.14 6.13 -13.00
C PRO A 180 -16.73 5.31 -14.17
N GLU A 181 -16.10 5.37 -15.35
CA GLU A 181 -16.51 4.63 -16.54
C GLU A 181 -16.40 3.12 -16.33
N ARG A 182 -15.32 2.65 -15.70
CA ARG A 182 -15.11 1.21 -15.41
C ARG A 182 -16.08 0.72 -14.33
N VAL A 183 -16.40 1.55 -13.34
CA VAL A 183 -17.40 1.25 -12.31
C VAL A 183 -18.81 1.15 -12.91
N LEU A 184 -19.23 2.14 -13.71
CA LEU A 184 -20.51 2.10 -14.42
C LEU A 184 -20.62 0.91 -15.37
N ALA A 185 -19.54 0.57 -16.08
CA ALA A 185 -19.50 -0.60 -16.94
C ALA A 185 -19.68 -1.90 -16.14
N ALA A 186 -19.12 -1.99 -14.93
CA ALA A 186 -19.30 -3.14 -14.04
C ALA A 186 -20.75 -3.26 -13.54
N LEU A 187 -21.36 -2.15 -13.11
CA LEU A 187 -22.77 -2.08 -12.72
C LEU A 187 -23.71 -2.51 -13.86
N LYS A 188 -23.48 -1.99 -15.07
CA LYS A 188 -24.26 -2.35 -16.26
C LYS A 188 -24.17 -3.85 -16.57
N ARG A 189 -22.96 -4.42 -16.57
CA ARG A 189 -22.76 -5.87 -16.78
C ARG A 189 -23.47 -6.72 -15.73
N GLN A 190 -23.51 -6.27 -14.47
CA GLN A 190 -24.24 -6.98 -13.42
C GLN A 190 -25.76 -6.95 -13.67
N ALA A 191 -26.31 -5.78 -14.02
CA ALA A 191 -27.73 -5.63 -14.32
C ALA A 191 -28.18 -6.48 -15.51
N GLU A 192 -27.34 -6.60 -16.54
CA GLU A 192 -27.59 -7.47 -17.70
C GLU A 192 -27.59 -8.97 -17.34
N ARG A 193 -26.74 -9.38 -16.38
CA ARG A 193 -26.71 -10.76 -15.88
C ARG A 193 -27.86 -11.11 -14.93
N HIS A 194 -28.40 -10.14 -14.21
CA HIS A 194 -29.47 -10.32 -13.22
C HIS A 194 -30.55 -9.23 -13.32
N PRO A 195 -31.45 -9.30 -14.34
CA PRO A 195 -32.43 -8.26 -14.61
C PRO A 195 -33.46 -8.04 -13.48
N SER A 196 -33.63 -8.99 -12.56
CA SER A 196 -34.60 -8.94 -11.45
C SER A 196 -34.21 -8.04 -10.27
N ARG A 197 -33.02 -7.42 -10.27
CA ARG A 197 -32.57 -6.53 -9.17
C ARG A 197 -33.03 -5.06 -9.34
N LYS A 198 -33.62 -4.70 -10.48
CA LYS A 198 -34.06 -3.32 -10.79
C LYS A 198 -35.31 -2.84 -10.04
N GLU A 199 -35.99 -3.71 -9.27
CA GLU A 199 -37.29 -3.42 -8.66
C GLU A 199 -37.27 -3.35 -7.11
N ARG A 200 -36.13 -3.02 -6.48
CA ARG A 200 -36.06 -2.84 -5.02
C ARG A 200 -35.52 -1.49 -4.62
#